data_AF-A0A6C8GHN2-F1
#
_entry.id   AF-A0A6C8GHN2-F1
#
_cell.length_a   1.000
_cell.length_b   1.000
_cell.length_c   1.000
_cell.angle_alpha   90.00
_cell.angle_beta   90.00
_cell.angle_gamma   90.00
#
_symmetry.space_group_name_H-M   'P 1'
#
loop_
_entity.id
_entity.type
_entity.pdbx_description
1 polymer ?
#
loop_
_entity_poly.entity_id
_entity_poly.type
_entity_poly.pdbx_seq_one_letter_code
_entity_poly.pdbx_strand_id
1 'polypeptide(L)'
;MGVLVKLISELNSALGVTCVVVSHDVPEVLSIADHAWIMADKKIVAHGSAQALQENTDPRVRQFLDGIADGPVPFRYPAGDYHLDLLETGS
;
A
#
# COMPACT_ATOMS: atom_id res chain seq x y z
N MET A 1 12.85 9.89 -4.43
CA MET A 1 13.61 9.13 -3.43
C MET A 1 13.86 10.02 -2.24
N GLY A 2 13.10 9.86 -1.16
CA GLY A 2 13.28 10.60 0.08
C GLY A 2 14.65 10.35 0.73
N VAL A 3 15.10 11.31 1.54
CA VAL A 3 16.41 11.25 2.23
C VAL A 3 16.52 10.02 3.12
N LEU A 4 15.42 9.61 3.79
CA LEU A 4 15.40 8.44 4.67
C LEU A 4 15.55 7.13 3.91
N VAL A 5 14.87 6.99 2.77
CA VAL A 5 14.95 5.80 1.89
C VAL A 5 16.38 5.61 1.39
N LYS A 6 17.02 6.72 0.97
CA LYS A 6 18.42 6.72 0.55
C LYS A 6 19.34 6.27 1.69
N LEU A 7 19.16 6.79 2.90
CA LEU A 7 19.97 6.42 4.06
C LEU A 7 19.86 4.93 4.39
N ILE A 8 18.66 4.35 4.33
CA ILE A 8 18.46 2.90 4.56
C ILE A 8 19.20 2.07 3.51
N SER A 9 19.05 2.44 2.23
CA SER A 9 19.70 1.75 1.12
C SER A 9 21.23 1.82 1.21
N GLU A 10 21.78 2.99 1.58
CA GLU A 10 23.22 3.18 1.78
C GLU A 10 23.75 2.41 2.98
N LEU A 11 23.02 2.37 4.10
CA LEU A 11 23.41 1.57 5.28
C LEU A 11 23.44 0.08 4.95
N ASN A 12 22.41 -0.44 4.29
CA ASN A 12 22.38 -1.83 3.83
C ASN A 12 23.55 -2.13 2.89
N SER A 13 23.78 -1.29 1.88
CA SER A 13 24.84 -1.49 0.88
C SER A 13 26.25 -1.39 1.46
N ALA A 14 26.48 -0.45 2.40
CA ALA A 14 27.81 -0.19 2.94
C ALA A 14 28.18 -1.12 4.10
N LEU A 15 27.21 -1.52 4.93
CA LEU A 15 27.45 -2.27 6.16
C LEU A 15 26.96 -3.72 6.10
N GLY A 16 26.20 -4.11 5.07
CA GLY A 16 25.61 -5.44 4.96
C GLY A 16 24.54 -5.73 6.02
N VAL A 17 23.94 -4.69 6.61
CA VAL A 17 22.92 -4.84 7.65
C VAL A 17 21.60 -5.34 7.06
N THR A 18 20.94 -6.28 7.73
CA THR A 18 19.57 -6.67 7.39
C THR A 18 18.59 -5.59 7.84
N CYS A 19 17.79 -5.08 6.91
CA CYS A 19 16.79 -4.04 7.19
C CYS A 19 15.37 -4.59 7.03
N VAL A 20 14.52 -4.39 8.03
CA VAL A 20 13.07 -4.61 7.93
C VAL A 20 12.39 -3.25 8.00
N VAL A 21 11.70 -2.87 6.93
CA VAL A 21 11.03 -1.57 6.81
C VAL A 21 9.52 -1.79 6.77
N VAL A 22 8.80 -1.15 7.68
CA VAL A 22 7.33 -1.13 7.69
C VAL A 22 6.88 0.24 7.20
N SER A 23 6.23 0.28 6.05
CA SER A 23 5.76 1.50 5.41
C SER A 23 4.39 1.28 4.76
N HIS A 24 3.63 2.37 4.62
CA HIS A 24 2.46 2.45 3.77
C HIS A 24 2.73 3.19 2.46
N ASP A 25 3.87 3.89 2.34
CA ASP A 25 4.34 4.46 1.07
C ASP A 25 5.01 3.35 0.27
N VAL A 26 4.21 2.75 -0.62
CA VAL A 26 4.61 1.58 -1.39
C VAL A 26 5.65 1.91 -2.47
N PRO A 27 5.47 2.95 -3.30
CA PRO A 27 6.47 3.30 -4.32
C PRO A 27 7.85 3.58 -3.73
N GLU A 28 7.94 4.26 -2.58
CA GLU A 28 9.24 4.52 -1.96
C GLU A 28 9.90 3.24 -1.44
N VAL A 29 9.19 2.40 -0.69
CA VAL A 29 9.81 1.20 -0.10
C VAL A 29 10.18 0.16 -1.16
N LEU A 30 9.36 -0.01 -2.19
CA LEU A 30 9.65 -0.94 -3.29
C LEU A 30 10.87 -0.53 -4.12
N SER A 31 11.27 0.74 -4.08
CA SER A 31 12.47 1.22 -4.80
C SER A 31 13.79 0.73 -4.19
N ILE A 32 13.78 0.28 -2.93
CA ILE A 32 14.97 -0.18 -2.20
C ILE A 32 14.84 -1.61 -1.67
N ALA A 33 13.66 -2.22 -1.75
CA ALA A 33 13.39 -3.52 -1.17
C ALA A 33 13.78 -4.67 -2.12
N ASP A 34 14.57 -5.62 -1.62
CA ASP A 34 14.80 -6.90 -2.30
C ASP A 34 13.55 -7.79 -2.29
N HIS A 35 12.81 -7.74 -1.17
CA HIS A 35 11.61 -8.53 -0.90
C HIS A 35 10.57 -7.65 -0.19
N ALA A 36 9.29 -7.78 -0.55
CA ALA A 36 8.22 -6.95 0.01
C ALA A 36 6.93 -7.72 0.24
N TRP A 37 6.45 -7.78 1.48
CA TRP A 37 5.25 -8.52 1.87
C TRP A 37 4.08 -7.56 2.14
N ILE A 38 2.90 -7.89 1.64
CA ILE A 38 1.65 -7.14 1.87
C ILE A 38 0.80 -7.90 2.87
N MET A 39 0.32 -7.20 3.89
CA MET A 39 -0.53 -7.76 4.94
C MET A 39 -1.91 -7.10 4.94
N ALA A 40 -2.96 -7.92 4.99
CA ALA A 40 -4.34 -7.51 5.20
C ALA A 40 -5.10 -8.60 5.96
N ASP A 41 -6.13 -8.24 6.71
CA ASP A 41 -6.95 -9.19 7.50
C ASP A 41 -6.13 -10.15 8.37
N LYS A 42 -5.04 -9.65 8.97
CA LYS A 42 -4.11 -10.42 9.81
C LYS A 42 -3.40 -11.57 9.07
N LYS A 43 -3.37 -11.53 7.74
CA LYS A 43 -2.73 -12.53 6.87
C LYS A 43 -1.77 -11.85 5.89
N ILE A 44 -0.81 -12.61 5.39
CA ILE A 44 -0.01 -12.22 4.23
C ILE A 44 -0.86 -12.47 3.00
N VAL A 45 -1.11 -11.42 2.22
CA VAL A 45 -1.94 -11.50 1.00
C VAL A 45 -1.12 -11.52 -0.28
N ALA A 46 0.11 -10.98 -0.25
CA ALA A 46 1.06 -11.12 -1.34
C ALA A 46 2.50 -10.99 -0.85
N HIS A 47 3.42 -11.61 -1.58
CA HIS A 47 4.84 -11.53 -1.33
C HIS A 47 5.62 -11.73 -2.63
N GLY A 48 6.70 -10.97 -2.83
CA GLY A 48 7.61 -11.18 -3.96
C GLY A 48 8.68 -10.10 -4.08
N SER A 49 9.34 -10.07 -5.24
CA SER A 49 10.10 -8.90 -5.67
C SER A 49 9.15 -7.73 -5.95
N ALA A 50 9.68 -6.51 -6.00
CA ALA A 50 8.90 -5.33 -6.39
C ALA A 50 8.19 -5.54 -7.75
N GLN A 51 8.87 -6.12 -8.74
CA GLN A 51 8.29 -6.39 -10.05
C GLN A 51 7.14 -7.41 -9.98
N ALA A 52 7.32 -8.51 -9.23
CA ALA A 52 6.29 -9.53 -9.08
C ALA A 52 5.02 -8.98 -8.39
N LEU A 53 5.17 -8.05 -7.44
CA LEU A 53 4.03 -7.37 -6.83
C LEU A 53 3.33 -6.42 -7.80
N GLN A 54 4.09 -5.67 -8.62
CA GLN A 54 3.54 -4.76 -9.61
C GLN A 54 2.77 -5.48 -10.72
N GLU A 55 3.17 -6.71 -11.07
CA GLU A 55 2.49 -7.56 -12.05
C GLU A 55 1.36 -8.40 -11.44
N ASN A 56 1.16 -8.34 -10.12
CA ASN A 56 0.16 -9.15 -9.42
C ASN A 56 -1.26 -8.70 -9.77
N THR A 57 -2.11 -9.63 -10.19
CA THR A 57 -3.49 -9.38 -10.61
C THR A 57 -4.53 -9.58 -9.50
N ASP A 58 -4.14 -9.92 -8.26
CA ASP A 58 -5.08 -10.04 -7.14
C ASP A 58 -5.74 -8.68 -6.87
N PRO A 59 -7.08 -8.59 -6.87
CA PRO A 59 -7.79 -7.32 -6.69
C PRO A 59 -7.47 -6.61 -5.37
N ARG A 60 -7.15 -7.32 -4.29
CA ARG A 60 -6.76 -6.72 -2.99
C ARG A 60 -5.38 -6.08 -3.08
N VAL A 61 -4.47 -6.76 -3.78
CA VAL A 61 -3.10 -6.27 -3.99
C VAL A 61 -3.15 -5.03 -4.87
N ARG A 62 -3.89 -5.07 -5.98
CA ARG A 62 -4.12 -3.89 -6.83
C ARG A 62 -4.77 -2.76 -6.05
N GLN A 63 -5.81 -3.06 -5.25
CA GLN A 63 -6.48 -2.06 -4.42
C GLN A 63 -5.49 -1.32 -3.51
N PHE A 64 -4.61 -2.06 -2.86
CA PHE A 64 -3.59 -1.50 -1.97
C PHE A 64 -2.49 -0.75 -2.71
N LEU A 65 -1.93 -1.32 -3.78
CA LEU A 65 -0.82 -0.73 -4.53
C LEU A 65 -1.23 0.53 -5.30
N ASP A 66 -2.41 0.51 -5.91
CA ASP A 66 -2.91 1.60 -6.76
C ASP A 66 -3.70 2.65 -5.98
N GLY A 67 -4.06 2.36 -4.72
CA GLY A 67 -4.87 3.25 -3.89
C GLY A 67 -6.29 3.47 -4.42
N ILE A 68 -6.83 2.52 -5.18
CA ILE A 68 -8.20 2.62 -5.72
C ILE A 68 -9.23 2.53 -4.57
N ALA A 69 -10.22 3.42 -4.59
CA ALA A 69 -11.27 3.48 -3.59
C ALA A 69 -12.18 2.25 -3.64
N ASP A 70 -12.56 1.85 -4.86
CA ASP A 70 -13.45 0.72 -5.08
C ASP A 70 -12.65 -0.56 -5.28
N GLY A 71 -12.83 -1.51 -4.38
CA GLY A 71 -12.19 -2.82 -4.43
C GLY A 71 -12.76 -3.78 -3.40
N PRO A 72 -12.17 -4.99 -3.28
CA PRO A 72 -12.64 -6.02 -2.36
C PRO A 72 -12.65 -5.60 -0.87
N VAL A 73 -11.92 -4.55 -0.50
CA VAL A 73 -11.98 -3.92 0.83
C VAL A 73 -12.84 -2.64 0.73
N PRO A 74 -14.15 -2.70 0.98
CA PRO A 74 -15.03 -1.54 0.85
C PRO A 74 -14.86 -0.55 2.01
N PHE A 75 -15.27 0.69 1.80
CA PHE A 75 -15.44 1.63 2.91
C PHE A 75 -16.47 1.09 3.89
N ARG A 76 -16.11 1.09 5.18
CA ARG A 76 -16.95 0.55 6.25
C ARG A 76 -18.29 1.30 6.39
N TYR A 77 -18.34 2.55 5.97
CA TYR A 77 -19.53 3.38 5.92
C TYR A 77 -19.76 3.81 4.47
N PRO A 78 -20.58 3.09 3.70
CA PRO A 78 -20.97 3.56 2.38
C PRO A 78 -21.74 4.86 2.53
N ALA A 79 -21.48 5.83 1.65
CA ALA A 79 -22.28 7.04 1.59
C ALA A 79 -23.69 6.71 1.05
N GLY A 80 -24.69 7.46 1.53
CA GLY A 80 -26.04 7.45 0.96
C GLY A 80 -26.08 8.16 -0.39
N ASP A 81 -27.28 8.40 -0.90
CA ASP A 81 -27.44 9.24 -2.08
C ASP A 81 -27.06 10.69 -1.74
N TYR A 82 -26.02 11.19 -2.41
CA TYR A 82 -25.47 12.51 -2.11
C TYR A 82 -26.48 13.66 -2.32
N HIS A 83 -27.43 13.49 -3.25
CA HIS A 83 -28.44 14.50 -3.53
C HIS A 83 -29.51 14.56 -2.43
N LEU A 84 -29.87 13.42 -1.84
CA LEU A 84 -30.73 13.38 -0.65
C LEU A 84 -30.06 14.05 0.56
N ASP A 85 -28.79 13.74 0.83
CA ASP A 85 -28.04 14.34 1.95
C ASP A 85 -27.98 15.88 1.86
N LEU A 86 -27.79 16.41 0.65
CA LEU A 86 -27.74 17.85 0.38
C LEU A 86 -29.08 18.57 0.60
N LEU A 87 -30.20 17.88 0.35
CA LEU A 87 -31.54 18.48 0.38
C LEU A 87 -32.33 18.21 1.66
N GLU A 88 -32.01 17.17 2.42
CA GLU A 88 -32.72 16.82 3.67
C GLU A 88 -32.27 17.63 4.90
N THR A 89 -31.10 18.29 4.87
CA THR A 89 -30.58 19.05 6.03
C THR A 89 -31.25 20.44 6.21
N GLY A 90 -32.41 20.67 5.59
CA GLY A 90 -33.18 21.91 5.64
C GLY A 90 -34.63 21.70 6.05
N SER A 91 -34.88 21.36 7.32
CA SER A 91 -36.18 21.55 8.00
C SER A 91 -35.99 21.77 9.49
#